data_AF-A0A653CSW7-F1
#
_entry.id   AF-A0A653CSW7-F1
#
_cell.length_a   1.000
_cell.length_b   1.000
_cell.length_c   1.000
_cell.angle_alpha   90.00
_cell.angle_beta   90.00
_cell.angle_gamma   90.00
#
_symmetry.space_group_name_H-M   'P 1'
#
loop_
_entity.id
_entity.type
_entity.pdbx_description
1 polymer ?
#
loop_
_entity_poly.entity_id
_entity_poly.type
_entity_poly.pdbx_seq_one_letter_code
_entity_poly.pdbx_strand_id
1 'polypeptide(L)'
;MGNTNETAAFKSIAMPFPPYNAKNPTLWFQQIESCFQCTGVTDELTRYHILVSRLEPDVAELIEHYLIKNDGSGNYKGLKTMIINNQKTKNELEKLQIGECTPSQFLRQIQEVARKNPSFPDSLVKSIWMSSVSPYVKEVSDLRYAQLRLADISYAKAQKKLRLGWLFGASQARM
;
A
#
# COMPACT_ATOMS: atom_id res chain seq x y z
N MET A 1 -29.19 34.87 25.96
CA MET A 1 -27.91 35.30 25.35
C MET A 1 -27.13 34.02 25.03
N GLY A 2 -27.18 33.58 23.78
CA GLY A 2 -26.52 32.35 23.34
C GLY A 2 -25.02 32.55 23.22
N ASN A 3 -24.24 31.58 23.70
CA ASN A 3 -22.80 31.65 23.83
C ASN A 3 -22.13 31.89 22.46
N THR A 4 -21.64 33.11 22.22
CA THR A 4 -20.87 33.50 21.02
C THR A 4 -19.63 32.64 20.80
N ASN A 5 -19.15 31.98 21.86
CA ASN A 5 -17.96 31.14 21.86
C ASN A 5 -18.23 29.79 21.18
N GLU A 6 -19.45 29.25 21.25
CA GLU A 6 -19.83 28.00 20.59
C GLU A 6 -19.92 28.21 19.07
N THR A 7 -20.49 29.33 18.62
CA THR A 7 -20.57 29.65 17.18
C THR A 7 -19.21 29.86 16.53
N ALA A 8 -18.21 30.38 17.25
CA ALA A 8 -16.85 30.53 16.72
C ALA A 8 -16.13 29.18 16.57
N ALA A 9 -16.30 28.28 17.54
CA ALA A 9 -15.79 26.91 17.47
C ALA A 9 -16.47 26.10 16.35
N PHE A 10 -17.79 26.24 16.17
CA PHE A 10 -18.51 25.59 15.06
C PHE A 10 -18.14 26.15 13.68
N LYS A 11 -17.78 27.44 13.57
CA LYS A 11 -17.37 28.05 12.30
C LYS A 11 -15.99 27.58 11.82
N SER A 12 -15.10 27.14 12.72
CA SER A 12 -13.82 26.52 12.33
C SER A 12 -13.97 25.04 11.89
N ILE A 13 -15.03 24.38 12.36
CA ILE A 13 -15.40 23.01 11.98
C ILE A 13 -16.16 22.96 10.64
N ALA A 14 -16.90 24.03 10.29
CA ALA A 14 -17.58 24.19 8.99
C ALA A 14 -16.66 24.61 7.83
N MET A 15 -15.39 24.22 7.90
CA MET A 15 -14.40 24.54 6.89
C MET A 15 -14.42 23.52 5.75
N PRO A 16 -14.68 23.94 4.50
CA PRO A 16 -14.68 23.02 3.37
C PRO A 16 -13.23 22.64 3.05
N PHE A 17 -12.73 21.60 3.72
CA PHE A 17 -11.46 21.01 3.35
C PHE A 17 -11.62 20.33 1.99
N PRO A 18 -10.70 20.57 1.05
CA PRO A 18 -10.69 19.80 -0.18
C PRO A 18 -10.40 18.32 0.13
N PRO A 19 -10.92 17.38 -0.69
CA PRO A 19 -10.58 15.96 -0.56
C PRO A 19 -9.06 15.76 -0.67
N TYR A 20 -8.53 14.76 0.03
CA TYR A 20 -7.10 14.52 0.04
C TYR A 20 -6.56 14.19 -1.36
N ASN A 21 -5.48 14.84 -1.76
CA ASN A 21 -4.84 14.60 -3.05
C ASN A 21 -3.52 13.84 -2.87
N ALA A 22 -3.60 12.51 -2.86
CA ALA A 22 -2.44 11.61 -2.76
C ALA A 22 -1.41 11.81 -3.89
N LYS A 23 -1.84 12.25 -5.09
CA LYS A 23 -0.94 12.49 -6.23
C LYS A 23 -0.06 13.73 -6.03
N ASN A 24 -0.62 14.77 -5.42
CA ASN A 24 0.08 16.01 -5.14
C ASN A 24 -0.27 16.54 -3.73
N PRO A 25 0.35 15.96 -2.68
CA PRO A 25 0.07 16.35 -1.30
C PRO A 25 0.48 17.81 -1.03
N THR A 26 1.53 18.30 -1.71
CA THR A 26 1.97 19.70 -1.59
C THR A 26 0.87 20.69 -1.98
N LEU A 27 0.20 20.45 -3.11
CA LEU A 27 -0.89 21.29 -3.58
C LEU A 27 -2.08 21.27 -2.61
N TRP A 28 -2.43 20.09 -2.11
CA TRP A 28 -3.50 19.94 -1.12
C TRP A 28 -3.24 20.75 0.16
N PHE A 29 -2.00 20.71 0.67
CA PHE A 29 -1.63 21.54 1.82
C PHE A 29 -1.71 23.03 1.53
N GLN A 30 -1.35 23.49 0.33
CA GLN A 30 -1.51 24.91 -0.04
C GLN A 30 -2.99 25.34 0.02
N GLN A 31 -3.89 24.51 -0.50
CA GLN A 31 -5.33 24.79 -0.45
C GLN A 31 -5.84 24.86 0.99
N ILE A 32 -5.41 23.95 1.86
CA ILE A 32 -5.75 23.97 3.29
C ILE A 32 -5.19 25.20 3.99
N GLU A 33 -3.99 25.64 3.65
CA GLU A 33 -3.38 26.84 4.21
C GLU A 33 -4.17 28.10 3.85
N SER A 34 -4.66 28.21 2.61
CA SER A 34 -5.60 29.26 2.21
C SER A 34 -6.89 29.19 3.01
N CYS A 35 -7.41 27.98 3.25
CA CYS A 35 -8.58 27.78 4.08
C CYS A 35 -8.35 28.31 5.50
N PHE A 36 -7.25 27.92 6.17
CA PHE A 36 -6.92 28.43 7.50
C PHE A 36 -6.87 29.97 7.56
N GLN A 37 -6.28 30.59 6.53
CA GLN A 37 -6.23 32.05 6.41
C GLN A 37 -7.64 32.67 6.30
N CYS A 38 -8.53 32.11 5.47
CA CYS A 38 -9.90 32.60 5.33
C CYS A 38 -10.72 32.53 6.63
N THR A 39 -10.43 31.57 7.51
CA THR A 39 -11.08 31.47 8.84
C THR A 39 -10.40 32.22 9.97
N GLY A 40 -9.22 32.80 9.74
CA GLY A 40 -8.44 33.41 10.81
C GLY A 40 -7.84 32.42 11.82
N VAL A 41 -7.68 31.15 11.45
CA VAL A 41 -6.98 30.16 12.30
C VAL A 41 -5.48 30.40 12.19
N THR A 42 -4.91 31.06 13.19
CA THR A 42 -3.47 31.41 13.24
C THR A 42 -2.66 30.49 14.14
N ASP A 43 -3.29 29.94 15.18
CA ASP A 43 -2.65 29.09 16.18
C ASP A 43 -2.20 27.74 15.61
N GLU A 44 -0.94 27.37 15.88
CA GLU A 44 -0.30 26.19 15.29
C GLU A 44 -0.86 24.88 15.87
N LEU A 45 -1.14 24.86 17.18
CA LEU A 45 -1.76 23.71 17.86
C LEU A 45 -3.19 23.49 17.36
N THR A 46 -3.96 24.56 17.19
CA THR A 46 -5.31 24.49 16.62
C THR A 46 -5.29 23.94 15.20
N ARG A 47 -4.36 24.38 14.34
CA ARG A 47 -4.19 23.81 12.98
C ARG A 47 -3.83 22.34 13.02
N TYR A 48 -2.95 21.93 13.94
CA TYR A 48 -2.57 20.54 14.13
C TYR A 48 -3.78 19.67 14.46
N HIS A 49 -4.57 20.03 15.48
CA HIS A 49 -5.74 19.25 15.87
C HIS A 49 -6.85 19.24 14.81
N ILE A 50 -7.07 20.37 14.13
CA ILE A 50 -8.00 20.44 13.00
C ILE A 50 -7.57 19.50 11.87
N LEU A 51 -6.27 19.46 11.55
CA LEU A 51 -5.77 18.57 10.51
C LEU A 51 -5.92 17.11 10.91
N VAL A 52 -5.46 16.74 12.13
CA VAL A 52 -5.54 15.35 12.64
C VAL A 52 -6.98 14.82 12.64
N SER A 53 -7.96 15.64 13.03
CA SER A 53 -9.38 15.25 13.02
C SER A 53 -9.98 15.06 11.61
N ARG A 54 -9.32 15.55 10.56
CA ARG A 54 -9.76 15.44 9.17
C ARG A 54 -8.92 14.50 8.32
N LEU A 55 -7.91 13.83 8.89
CA LEU A 55 -7.10 12.89 8.14
C LEU A 55 -7.92 11.66 7.73
N GLU A 56 -7.78 11.27 6.46
CA GLU A 56 -8.30 10.00 6.00
C GLU A 56 -7.52 8.84 6.65
N PRO A 57 -8.16 7.66 6.88
CA PRO A 57 -7.52 6.53 7.55
C PRO A 57 -6.18 6.12 6.91
N ASP A 58 -6.12 6.10 5.58
CA ASP A 58 -4.90 5.76 4.82
C ASP A 58 -3.74 6.73 5.09
N VAL A 59 -4.04 8.01 5.30
CA VAL A 59 -3.04 9.04 5.61
C VAL A 59 -2.67 8.97 7.09
N ALA A 60 -3.61 8.64 7.98
CA ALA A 60 -3.32 8.43 9.38
C ALA A 60 -2.36 7.25 9.61
N GLU A 61 -2.51 6.15 8.86
CA GLU A 61 -1.60 5.01 8.91
C GLU A 61 -0.17 5.40 8.48
N LEU A 62 -0.03 6.26 7.47
CA LEU A 62 1.27 6.78 7.01
C LEU A 62 2.06 7.54 8.09
N ILE A 63 1.37 8.08 9.09
CA ILE A 63 1.97 8.88 10.17
C ILE A 63 1.70 8.30 11.55
N GLU A 64 1.25 7.06 11.65
CA GLU A 64 0.82 6.42 12.89
C GLU A 64 1.87 6.57 14.00
N HIS A 65 3.13 6.22 13.69
CA HIS A 65 4.23 6.32 14.65
C HIS A 65 4.46 7.75 15.17
N TYR A 66 4.14 8.77 14.37
CA TYR A 66 4.23 10.17 14.80
C TYR A 66 3.04 10.57 15.67
N LEU A 67 1.83 10.15 15.33
CA LEU A 67 0.65 10.41 16.15
C LEU A 67 0.74 9.73 17.52
N ILE A 68 1.24 8.50 17.59
CA ILE A 68 1.38 7.74 18.85
C ILE A 68 2.52 8.27 19.71
N LYS A 69 3.64 8.68 19.09
CA LYS A 69 4.84 9.12 19.81
C LYS A 69 4.76 10.57 20.29
N ASN A 70 3.93 11.41 19.67
CA ASN A 70 3.89 12.84 19.98
C ASN A 70 3.25 13.09 21.35
N ASP A 71 4.00 13.74 22.24
CA ASP A 71 3.67 14.05 23.64
C ASP A 71 2.68 15.22 23.81
N GLY A 72 1.87 15.49 22.79
CA GLY A 72 0.92 16.60 22.79
C GLY A 72 1.52 17.95 22.35
N SER A 73 2.81 18.04 21.99
CA SER A 73 3.44 19.26 21.46
C SER A 73 3.14 19.56 19.98
N GLY A 74 2.07 18.96 19.45
CA GLY A 74 1.53 19.03 18.08
C GLY A 74 2.09 20.14 17.18
N ASN A 75 3.12 19.81 16.39
CA ASN A 75 3.69 20.75 15.43
C ASN A 75 3.07 20.54 14.04
N TYR A 76 2.29 21.51 13.55
CA TYR A 76 1.67 21.46 12.23
C TYR A 76 2.72 21.38 11.11
N LYS A 77 3.82 22.14 11.19
CA LYS A 77 4.87 22.12 10.16
C LYS A 77 5.58 20.77 10.08
N GLY A 78 5.84 20.17 11.24
CA GLY A 78 6.40 18.82 11.34
C GLY A 78 5.48 17.79 10.70
N LEU A 79 4.20 17.79 11.11
CA LEU A 79 3.16 16.93 10.57
C LEU A 79 3.02 17.08 9.05
N LYS A 80 2.96 18.32 8.53
CA LYS A 80 2.88 18.61 7.10
C LYS A 80 4.07 18.02 6.34
N THR A 81 5.28 18.28 6.80
CA THR A 81 6.51 17.82 6.14
C THR A 81 6.56 16.30 6.08
N MET A 82 6.17 15.66 7.17
CA MET A 82 6.13 14.22 7.28
C MET A 82 5.10 13.58 6.34
N ILE A 83 3.85 14.09 6.32
CA ILE A 83 2.81 13.59 5.41
C ILE A 83 3.26 13.72 3.95
N ILE A 84 3.84 14.87 3.58
CA ILE A 84 4.32 15.10 2.21
C ILE A 84 5.43 14.10 1.85
N ASN A 85 6.41 13.90 2.74
CA ASN A 85 7.53 13.02 2.48
C ASN A 85 7.09 11.55 2.42
N ASN A 86 6.27 11.10 3.37
CA ASN A 86 5.78 9.72 3.41
C ASN A 86 4.87 9.41 2.21
N GLN A 87 4.00 10.33 1.81
CA GLN A 87 3.18 10.16 0.61
C GLN A 87 4.03 10.14 -0.67
N LYS A 88 5.08 10.96 -0.77
CA LYS A 88 6.02 10.91 -1.90
C LYS A 88 6.73 9.56 -1.97
N THR A 89 7.22 9.04 -0.84
CA THR A 89 7.85 7.73 -0.76
C THR A 89 6.86 6.62 -1.15
N LYS A 90 5.63 6.65 -0.64
CA LYS A 90 4.56 5.71 -1.03
C LYS A 90 4.33 5.74 -2.55
N ASN A 91 4.18 6.93 -3.14
CA ASN A 91 3.98 7.08 -4.58
C ASN A 91 5.20 6.60 -5.40
N GLU A 92 6.43 6.73 -4.89
CA GLU A 92 7.65 6.20 -5.55
C GLU A 92 7.65 4.66 -5.50
N LEU A 93 7.29 4.08 -4.36
CA LEU A 93 7.22 2.64 -4.15
C LEU A 93 6.09 1.99 -4.97
N GLU A 94 4.92 2.61 -5.06
CA GLU A 94 3.78 2.10 -5.85
C GLU A 94 4.04 2.09 -7.36
N LYS A 95 4.97 2.94 -7.85
CA LYS A 95 5.40 2.92 -9.24
C LYS A 95 6.35 1.77 -9.55
N LEU A 96 6.98 1.18 -8.52
CA LEU A 96 7.86 0.04 -8.71
C LEU A 96 7.01 -1.19 -9.03
N GLN A 97 7.33 -1.85 -10.13
CA GLN A 97 6.75 -3.12 -10.50
C GLN A 97 7.80 -4.21 -10.34
N ILE A 98 7.37 -5.40 -9.93
CA ILE A 98 8.27 -6.55 -9.78
C ILE A 98 8.91 -6.93 -11.14
N GLY A 99 8.13 -6.89 -12.23
CA GLY A 99 8.60 -7.21 -13.57
C GLY A 99 9.35 -8.55 -13.60
N GLU A 100 10.57 -8.51 -14.13
CA GLU A 100 11.49 -9.67 -14.22
C GLU A 100 12.36 -9.85 -12.96
N CYS A 101 12.21 -8.99 -11.94
CA CYS A 101 13.05 -9.07 -10.74
C CYS A 101 12.58 -10.23 -9.84
N THR A 102 13.54 -10.94 -9.24
CA THR A 102 13.21 -11.91 -8.19
C THR A 102 12.63 -11.21 -6.95
N PRO A 103 11.77 -11.87 -6.16
CA PRO A 103 11.18 -11.26 -4.95
C PRO A 103 12.21 -10.68 -3.98
N SER A 104 13.39 -11.31 -3.86
CA SER A 104 14.49 -10.85 -3.03
C SER A 104 15.17 -9.58 -3.57
N GLN A 105 15.35 -9.48 -4.89
CA GLN A 105 15.89 -8.27 -5.53
C GLN A 105 14.90 -7.11 -5.40
N PHE A 106 13.62 -7.39 -5.61
CA PHE A 106 12.55 -6.41 -5.48
C PHE A 106 12.41 -5.88 -4.04
N LEU A 107 12.52 -6.77 -3.04
CA LEU A 107 12.54 -6.37 -1.62
C LEU A 107 13.68 -5.38 -1.34
N ARG A 108 14.89 -5.65 -1.85
CA ARG A 108 16.02 -4.74 -1.69
C ARG A 108 15.74 -3.39 -2.32
N GLN A 109 15.16 -3.33 -3.52
CA GLN A 109 14.80 -2.06 -4.16
C GLN A 109 13.80 -1.24 -3.35
N ILE A 110 12.75 -1.88 -2.84
CA ILE A 110 11.78 -1.23 -1.94
C ILE A 110 12.49 -0.69 -0.69
N GLN A 111 13.36 -1.49 -0.07
CA GLN A 111 14.11 -1.08 1.12
C GLN A 111 15.07 0.08 0.85
N GLU A 112 15.75 0.12 -0.30
CA GLU A 112 16.62 1.25 -0.67
C GLU A 112 15.83 2.56 -0.82
N VAL A 113 14.64 2.50 -1.42
CA VAL A 113 13.76 3.68 -1.54
C VAL A 113 13.22 4.10 -0.17
N ALA A 114 12.79 3.15 0.65
CA ALA A 114 12.33 3.43 2.02
C ALA A 114 13.44 4.03 2.88
N ARG A 115 14.69 3.57 2.75
CA ARG A 115 15.84 4.07 3.51
C ARG A 115 16.13 5.56 3.24
N LYS A 116 15.75 6.09 2.09
CA LYS A 116 15.83 7.54 1.80
C LYS A 116 14.94 8.37 2.73
N ASN A 117 13.92 7.78 3.34
CA ASN A 117 13.00 8.43 4.26
C ASN A 117 12.89 7.63 5.58
N PRO A 118 13.70 7.97 6.60
CA PRO A 118 13.70 7.27 7.89
C PRO A 118 12.38 7.34 8.67
N SER A 119 11.48 8.26 8.30
CA SER A 119 10.15 8.41 8.90
C SER A 119 9.09 7.61 8.16
N PHE A 120 9.45 6.80 7.17
CA PHE A 120 8.51 5.92 6.49
C PHE A 120 8.28 4.64 7.32
N PRO A 121 7.03 4.23 7.59
CA PRO A 121 6.76 3.10 8.47
C PRO A 121 7.05 1.75 7.80
N ASP A 122 7.77 0.87 8.51
CA ASP A 122 8.12 -0.48 8.05
C ASP A 122 6.90 -1.36 7.77
N SER A 123 5.78 -1.12 8.47
CA SER A 123 4.50 -1.81 8.22
C SER A 123 4.01 -1.59 6.78
N LEU A 124 4.14 -0.36 6.27
CA LEU A 124 3.76 -0.04 4.89
C LEU A 124 4.74 -0.59 3.86
N VAL A 125 6.04 -0.62 4.17
CA VAL A 125 7.05 -1.32 3.34
C VAL A 125 6.64 -2.78 3.12
N LYS A 126 6.28 -3.47 4.22
CA LYS A 126 5.85 -4.86 4.19
C LYS A 126 4.53 -5.02 3.42
N SER A 127 3.56 -4.14 3.65
CA SER A 127 2.27 -4.15 2.95
C SER A 127 2.44 -3.99 1.44
N ILE A 128 3.21 -2.98 1.02
CA ILE A 128 3.50 -2.72 -0.41
C ILE A 128 4.21 -3.93 -1.02
N TRP A 129 5.26 -4.45 -0.38
CA TRP A 129 5.97 -5.64 -0.89
C TRP A 129 5.04 -6.85 -1.05
N MET A 130 4.20 -7.15 -0.05
CA MET A 130 3.25 -8.26 -0.12
C MET A 130 2.25 -8.07 -1.26
N SER A 131 1.73 -6.86 -1.45
CA SER A 131 0.78 -6.56 -2.51
C SER A 131 1.39 -6.73 -3.91
N SER A 132 2.66 -6.38 -4.08
CA SER A 132 3.37 -6.48 -5.36
C SER A 132 3.86 -7.89 -5.69
N VAL A 133 4.17 -8.72 -4.68
CA VAL A 133 4.70 -10.09 -4.85
C VAL A 133 3.58 -11.13 -4.91
N SER A 134 2.42 -10.88 -4.30
CA SER A 134 1.29 -11.84 -4.29
C SER A 134 0.86 -12.31 -5.70
N PRO A 135 0.75 -11.45 -6.72
CA PRO A 135 0.41 -11.88 -8.08
C PRO A 135 1.47 -12.82 -8.66
N TYR A 136 2.76 -12.49 -8.47
CA TYR A 136 3.89 -13.28 -8.97
C TYR A 136 3.95 -14.68 -8.33
N VAL A 137 3.73 -14.77 -7.02
CA VAL A 137 3.73 -16.07 -6.31
C VAL A 137 2.56 -16.94 -6.74
N LYS A 138 1.37 -16.35 -6.95
CA LYS A 138 0.20 -17.07 -7.47
C LYS A 138 0.51 -17.66 -8.84
N GLU A 139 1.02 -16.86 -9.76
CA GLU A 139 1.37 -17.29 -11.12
C GLU A 139 2.38 -18.44 -11.11
N VAL A 140 3.47 -18.33 -10.35
CA VAL A 140 4.48 -19.40 -10.25
C VAL A 140 3.89 -20.68 -9.64
N SER A 141 3.04 -20.55 -8.63
CA SER A 141 2.37 -21.71 -8.03
C SER A 141 1.41 -22.39 -9.01
N ASP A 142 0.61 -21.61 -9.74
CA ASP A 142 -0.36 -22.09 -10.72
C ASP A 142 0.34 -22.81 -11.88
N LEU A 143 1.47 -22.27 -12.37
CA LEU A 143 2.29 -22.90 -13.40
C LEU A 143 2.86 -24.25 -12.93
N ARG A 144 3.32 -24.34 -11.68
CA ARG A 144 3.84 -25.59 -11.12
C ARG A 144 2.75 -26.64 -10.95
N TYR A 145 1.56 -26.26 -10.50
CA TYR A 145 0.41 -27.16 -10.44
C TYR A 145 -0.02 -27.63 -11.84
N ALA A 146 0.01 -26.75 -12.86
CA ALA A 146 -0.28 -27.12 -14.24
C ALA A 146 0.75 -28.12 -14.82
N GLN A 147 2.04 -27.94 -14.54
CA GLN A 147 3.09 -28.87 -14.96
C GLN A 147 2.93 -30.26 -14.33
N LEU A 148 2.66 -30.33 -13.03
CA LEU A 148 2.41 -31.59 -12.33
C LEU A 148 1.20 -32.33 -12.94
N ARG A 149 0.11 -31.60 -13.21
CA ARG A 149 -1.09 -32.16 -13.84
C ARG A 149 -0.83 -32.73 -15.24
N LEU A 150 0.01 -32.07 -16.04
CA LEU A 150 0.40 -32.58 -17.36
C LEU A 150 1.26 -33.85 -17.26
N ALA A 151 2.15 -33.93 -16.27
CA ALA A 151 2.94 -35.12 -16.00
C ALA A 151 2.04 -36.32 -15.63
N ASP A 152 1.02 -36.10 -14.78
CA ASP A 152 0.05 -37.13 -14.39
C ASP A 152 -0.76 -37.64 -15.60
N ILE A 153 -1.20 -36.74 -16.48
CA ILE A 153 -1.94 -37.11 -17.71
C ILE A 153 -1.05 -37.89 -18.68
N SER A 154 0.21 -37.48 -18.84
CA SER A 154 1.19 -38.18 -19.66
C SER A 154 1.43 -39.60 -19.15
N TYR A 155 1.63 -39.74 -17.83
CA TYR A 155 1.84 -41.02 -17.16
C TYR A 155 0.62 -41.94 -17.31
N ALA A 156 -0.59 -41.44 -17.09
CA ALA A 156 -1.83 -42.20 -17.27
C ALA A 156 -2.02 -42.68 -18.72
N LYS A 157 -1.71 -41.84 -19.72
CA LYS A 157 -1.76 -42.22 -21.15
C LYS A 157 -0.72 -43.29 -21.49
N ALA A 158 0.50 -43.18 -20.96
CA ALA A 158 1.57 -44.16 -21.16
C ALA A 158 1.19 -45.53 -20.57
N GLN A 159 0.65 -45.55 -19.35
CA GLN A 159 0.17 -46.78 -18.72
C GLN A 159 -0.99 -47.43 -19.49
N LYS A 160 -1.94 -46.64 -20.01
CA LYS A 160 -3.04 -47.16 -20.84
C LYS A 160 -2.50 -47.77 -22.14
N LYS A 161 -1.52 -47.13 -22.78
CA LYS A 161 -0.85 -47.64 -23.98
C LYS A 161 -0.08 -48.93 -23.72
N LEU A 162 0.64 -49.01 -22.59
CA LEU A 162 1.34 -50.23 -22.17
C LEU A 162 0.33 -51.35 -21.88
N ARG A 163 -0.71 -51.11 -21.07
CA ARG A 163 -1.76 -52.10 -20.78
C ARG A 163 -2.44 -52.62 -22.05
N LEU A 164 -2.74 -51.75 -23.01
CA LEU A 164 -3.32 -52.15 -24.29
C LEU A 164 -2.30 -52.90 -25.17
N GLY A 165 -1.02 -52.54 -25.16
CA GLY A 165 0.03 -53.24 -25.89
C GLY A 165 0.21 -54.70 -25.46
N TRP A 166 0.10 -54.99 -24.17
CA TRP A 166 0.11 -56.38 -23.65
C TRP A 166 -1.15 -57.17 -24.05
N LEU A 167 -2.30 -56.50 -24.21
CA LEU A 167 -3.55 -57.12 -24.63
C LEU A 167 -3.57 -57.49 -26.13
N PHE A 168 -2.83 -56.76 -26.97
CA PHE A 168 -2.74 -57.05 -28.41
C PHE A 168 -1.49 -57.87 -28.80
N GLY A 169 -0.41 -57.85 -28.02
CA GLY A 169 0.83 -58.60 -28.30
C GLY A 169 0.82 -60.07 -27.84
N ALA A 170 -0.05 -60.46 -26.91
CA ALA A 170 -0.11 -61.84 -26.40
C ALA A 170 -0.82 -62.84 -27.34
N SER A 171 -1.37 -62.38 -28.47
CA SER A 171 -2.13 -63.23 -29.41
C SER A 171 -1.32 -63.77 -30.60
N GLN A 172 0.01 -63.62 -30.62
CA GLN A 172 0.83 -64.04 -31.77
C GLN A 172 2.02 -64.96 -31.42
N ALA A 173 1.96 -65.63 -30.26
CA ALA A 173 2.92 -66.66 -29.86
C ALA A 173 2.17 -67.95 -29.49
N ARG A 174 1.49 -68.56 -30.47
CA ARG A 174 1.07 -69.97 -30.41
C ARG A 174 0.85 -70.49 -31.83
N MET A 175 1.95 -70.85 -32.48
CA MET A 175 2.01 -71.80 -33.60
C MET A 175 3.23 -72.68 -33.40
#